data_AF-A0ABC9ZQR7-F1
#
_entry.id   AF-A0ABC9ZQR7-F1
#
_cell.length_a   1.000
_cell.length_b   1.000
_cell.length_c   1.000
_cell.angle_alpha   90.00
_cell.angle_beta   90.00
_cell.angle_gamma   90.00
#
_symmetry.space_group_name_H-M   'P 1'
#
loop_
_entity.id
_entity.type
_entity.pdbx_description
1 polymer ?
#
loop_
_entity_poly.entity_id
_entity_poly.type
_entity_poly.pdbx_seq_one_letter_code
_entity_poly.pdbx_strand_id
1 'polypeptide(L)'
;MIQVSHPYVLVVPTYGGGSLKRAVPKQVIAFLNDPINRSFIRGVISSGNTNFGNAYCVAGQIISAKCHVPELYHFELLGTQKDIDTVKQGLHKFWEQQEHVKR
;
A
#
# COMPACT_ATOMS: atom_id res chain seq x y z
N MET A 1 -18.23 -8.37 4.86
CA MET A 1 -16.96 -7.84 4.32
C MET A 1 -15.82 -8.72 4.81
N ILE A 2 -14.69 -8.72 4.11
CA ILE A 2 -13.48 -9.44 4.56
C ILE A 2 -12.94 -8.73 5.81
N GLN A 3 -12.65 -9.50 6.86
CA GLN A 3 -11.97 -9.02 8.05
C GLN A 3 -10.66 -9.78 8.22
N VAL A 4 -9.59 -9.06 8.53
CA VAL A 4 -8.27 -9.64 8.80
C VAL A 4 -8.05 -9.79 10.31
N SER A 5 -7.17 -10.72 10.67
CA SER A 5 -6.80 -11.02 12.06
C SER A 5 -5.29 -10.97 12.32
N HIS A 6 -4.49 -10.61 11.32
CA HIS A 6 -3.04 -10.58 11.39
C HIS A 6 -2.48 -9.32 10.72
N PRO A 7 -1.31 -8.80 11.16
CA PRO A 7 -0.65 -7.67 10.52
C PRO A 7 -0.42 -7.91 9.02
N TYR A 8 -0.59 -6.87 8.20
CA TYR A 8 -0.42 -6.98 6.75
C TYR A 8 0.22 -5.72 6.13
N VAL A 9 0.78 -5.90 4.93
CA VAL A 9 1.11 -4.82 4.00
C VAL A 9 0.05 -4.80 2.90
N LEU A 10 -0.52 -3.62 2.63
CA LEU A 10 -1.53 -3.45 1.59
C LEU A 10 -0.84 -3.21 0.24
N VAL A 11 -1.20 -3.99 -0.79
CA VAL A 11 -0.81 -3.69 -2.18
C VAL A 11 -2.02 -3.18 -2.94
N VAL A 12 -1.94 -2.00 -3.56
CA VAL A 12 -3.10 -1.32 -4.14
C VAL A 12 -2.78 -0.56 -5.42
N PRO A 13 -3.59 -0.69 -6.49
CA PRO A 13 -3.44 0.16 -7.68
C PRO A 13 -4.02 1.56 -7.45
N THR A 14 -3.48 2.53 -8.17
CA THR A 14 -4.01 3.91 -8.22
C THR A 14 -5.00 4.06 -9.37
N TYR A 15 -6.22 4.50 -9.05
CA TYR A 15 -7.27 4.80 -10.03
C TYR A 15 -7.52 6.31 -10.17
N GLY A 16 -8.58 6.68 -10.89
CA GLY A 16 -9.11 8.05 -10.85
C GLY A 16 -8.60 8.98 -11.95
N GLY A 17 -7.71 8.51 -12.83
CA GLY A 17 -7.27 9.23 -14.03
C GLY A 17 -6.58 10.56 -13.72
N GLY A 18 -5.72 10.58 -12.71
CA GLY A 18 -5.04 11.80 -12.23
C GLY A 18 -5.78 12.56 -11.13
N SER A 19 -7.02 12.19 -10.81
CA SER A 19 -7.79 12.83 -9.73
C SER A 19 -7.45 12.22 -8.36
N LEU A 20 -6.90 13.04 -7.44
CA LEU A 20 -6.61 12.65 -6.06
C LEU A 20 -7.84 12.09 -5.32
N LYS A 21 -9.03 12.66 -5.56
CA LYS A 21 -10.29 12.23 -4.91
C LYS A 21 -10.72 10.82 -5.29
N ARG A 22 -10.22 10.29 -6.42
CA ARG A 22 -10.57 8.97 -6.97
C ARG A 22 -9.38 8.02 -7.02
N ALA A 23 -8.26 8.41 -6.41
CA ALA A 23 -7.02 7.64 -6.42
C ALA A 23 -7.14 6.28 -5.74
N VAL A 24 -7.79 6.24 -4.58
CA VAL A 24 -7.99 5.01 -3.81
C VAL A 24 -9.29 4.30 -4.26
N PRO A 25 -9.24 3.01 -4.65
CA PRO A 25 -10.44 2.26 -5.00
C PRO A 25 -11.48 2.25 -3.87
N LYS A 26 -12.77 2.34 -4.21
CA LYS A 26 -13.86 2.37 -3.21
C LYS A 26 -13.88 1.15 -2.31
N GLN A 27 -13.51 -0.01 -2.83
CA GLN A 27 -13.40 -1.28 -2.11
C GLN A 27 -12.31 -1.20 -1.03
N VAL A 28 -11.18 -0.56 -1.34
CA VAL A 28 -10.08 -0.34 -0.38
C VAL A 28 -10.48 0.69 0.67
N ILE A 29 -11.21 1.75 0.28
CA ILE A 29 -11.77 2.70 1.25
C ILE A 29 -12.71 1.98 2.23
N ALA A 30 -13.62 1.15 1.73
CA ALA A 30 -14.54 0.39 2.57
C ALA A 30 -13.79 -0.59 3.50
N PHE A 31 -12.80 -1.31 2.97
CA PHE A 31 -11.95 -2.23 3.74
C PHE A 31 -11.18 -1.52 4.86
N LEU A 32 -10.55 -0.37 4.58
CA LEU A 32 -9.82 0.42 5.57
C LEU A 32 -10.74 1.24 6.48
N ASN A 33 -12.00 1.49 6.09
CA ASN A 33 -12.97 2.16 6.96
C ASN A 33 -13.36 1.30 8.16
N ASP A 34 -13.25 -0.03 8.06
CA ASP A 34 -13.34 -0.95 9.19
C ASP A 34 -12.15 -0.74 10.15
N PRO A 35 -12.38 -0.34 11.43
CA PRO A 35 -11.31 -0.12 12.39
C PRO A 35 -10.46 -1.38 12.68
N ILE A 36 -11.05 -2.57 12.62
CA ILE A 36 -10.33 -3.83 12.87
C ILE A 36 -9.29 -4.02 11.76
N ASN A 37 -9.72 -3.93 10.49
CA ASN A 37 -8.81 -4.05 9.35
C ASN A 37 -7.75 -2.94 9.36
N ARG A 38 -8.13 -1.70 9.69
CA ARG A 38 -7.17 -0.59 9.77
C ARG A 38 -6.13 -0.81 10.86
N SER A 39 -6.49 -1.42 11.99
CA SER A 39 -5.55 -1.66 13.11
C SER A 39 -4.42 -2.63 12.75
N PHE A 40 -4.60 -3.46 11.70
CA PHE A 40 -3.63 -4.45 11.26
C PHE A 40 -2.72 -4.00 10.11
N ILE A 41 -2.97 -2.85 9.48
CA ILE A 41 -2.07 -2.37 8.41
C ILE A 41 -0.70 -1.98 8.99
N ARG A 42 0.39 -2.35 8.32
CA ARG A 42 1.77 -2.01 8.72
C ARG A 42 2.54 -1.24 7.66
N GLY A 43 2.07 -1.24 6.43
CA GLY A 43 2.63 -0.48 5.33
C GLY A 43 1.75 -0.58 4.08
N VAL A 44 2.05 0.24 3.09
CA VAL A 44 1.37 0.23 1.79
C VAL A 44 2.39 0.18 0.65
N ILE A 45 2.08 -0.58 -0.38
CA ILE A 45 2.77 -0.60 -1.67
C ILE A 45 1.73 -0.21 -2.73
N SER A 46 2.08 0.75 -3.58
CA SER A 46 1.16 1.27 -4.59
C SER A 46 1.61 0.92 -6.00
N SER A 47 0.66 0.67 -6.90
CA SER A 47 0.94 0.55 -8.33
C SER A 47 0.24 1.63 -9.15
N GLY A 48 0.80 1.94 -10.31
CA GLY A 48 0.32 3.01 -11.17
C GLY A 48 0.92 2.98 -12.56
N ASN A 49 0.90 4.13 -13.22
CA ASN A 49 1.54 4.35 -14.52
C ASN A 49 2.14 5.77 -14.53
N THR A 50 3.41 5.89 -14.89
CA THR A 50 4.16 7.15 -14.90
C THR A 50 3.60 8.18 -15.87
N ASN A 51 2.80 7.76 -16.86
CA ASN A 51 2.06 8.65 -17.75
C ASN A 51 1.09 9.59 -17.00
N PHE A 52 0.76 9.30 -15.74
CA PHE A 52 -0.05 10.18 -14.89
C PHE A 52 0.76 11.25 -14.13
N GLY A 53 2.08 11.34 -14.36
CA GLY A 53 2.94 12.38 -13.80
C GLY A 53 2.84 12.45 -12.27
N ASN A 54 2.50 13.62 -11.74
CA ASN A 54 2.36 13.86 -10.30
C ASN A 54 1.30 12.98 -9.60
N ALA A 55 0.40 12.35 -10.36
CA ALA A 55 -0.58 11.42 -9.82
C ALA A 55 -0.13 9.95 -9.87
N TYR A 56 1.08 9.66 -10.35
CA TYR A 56 1.67 8.33 -10.30
C TYR A 56 1.69 7.81 -8.86
N CYS A 57 1.07 6.64 -8.63
CA CYS A 57 1.07 5.94 -7.36
C CYS A 57 0.49 6.70 -6.15
N VAL A 58 -0.25 7.79 -6.38
CA VAL A 58 -0.71 8.69 -5.30
C VAL A 58 -1.68 8.02 -4.30
N ALA A 59 -2.27 6.87 -4.63
CA ALA A 59 -3.05 6.09 -3.67
C ALA A 59 -2.21 5.66 -2.45
N GLY A 60 -0.93 5.32 -2.65
CA GLY A 60 -0.01 4.92 -1.58
C GLY A 60 0.21 6.06 -0.59
N GLN A 61 0.53 7.25 -1.09
CA GLN A 61 0.70 8.46 -0.28
C GLN A 61 -0.56 8.81 0.54
N ILE A 62 -1.74 8.74 -0.08
CA ILE A 62 -3.02 9.03 0.60
C ILE A 62 -3.27 8.02 1.73
N ILE A 63 -3.04 6.73 1.49
CA ILE A 63 -3.25 5.68 2.50
C ILE A 63 -2.22 5.79 3.61
N SER A 64 -0.94 5.99 3.27
CA SER A 64 0.18 6.20 4.19
C SER A 64 -0.13 7.34 5.17
N ALA A 65 -0.48 8.52 4.65
CA ALA A 65 -0.82 9.68 5.46
C ALA A 65 -2.06 9.45 6.34
N LYS A 66 -3.12 8.83 5.81
CA LYS A 66 -4.37 8.61 6.56
C LYS A 66 -4.24 7.55 7.65
N CYS A 67 -3.48 6.49 7.37
CA CYS A 67 -3.34 5.33 8.26
C CYS A 67 -2.08 5.39 9.14
N HIS A 68 -1.22 6.40 8.94
CA HIS A 68 0.05 6.58 9.66
C HIS A 68 0.97 5.36 9.55
N VAL A 69 1.09 4.82 8.34
CA VAL A 69 1.98 3.68 8.03
C VAL A 69 2.91 4.04 6.87
N PRO A 70 4.13 3.48 6.80
CA PRO A 70 5.05 3.79 5.72
C PRO A 70 4.52 3.36 4.35
N GLU A 71 4.81 4.15 3.33
CA GLU A 71 4.80 3.69 1.94
C GLU A 71 6.12 2.95 1.68
N LEU A 72 6.03 1.64 1.42
CA LEU A 72 7.19 0.77 1.37
C LEU A 72 7.81 0.70 -0.02
N TYR A 73 6.99 0.80 -1.07
CA TYR A 73 7.43 0.72 -2.46
C TYR A 73 6.33 1.21 -3.40
N HIS A 74 6.70 1.54 -4.65
CA HIS A 74 5.75 1.75 -5.72
C HIS A 74 6.28 1.23 -7.06
N PHE A 75 5.39 0.76 -7.94
CA PHE A 75 5.78 0.18 -9.22
C PHE A 75 4.76 0.44 -10.34
N GLU A 76 5.17 0.22 -11.59
CA GLU A 76 4.31 0.43 -12.75
C GLU A 76 3.58 -0.84 -13.19
N LEU A 77 2.29 -0.70 -13.47
CA LEU A 77 1.43 -1.70 -14.10
C LEU A 77 1.51 -3.07 -13.39
N LEU A 78 2.09 -4.07 -14.06
CA LEU A 78 2.23 -5.44 -13.56
C LEU A 78 3.52 -5.66 -12.76
N GLY A 79 4.40 -4.66 -12.73
CA GLY A 79 5.74 -4.77 -12.16
C GLY A 79 6.74 -5.43 -13.11
N THR A 80 8.00 -5.12 -12.90
CA THR A 80 9.16 -5.75 -13.55
C THR A 80 9.75 -6.84 -12.64
N GLN A 81 10.66 -7.65 -13.17
CA GLN A 81 11.43 -8.59 -12.34
C GLN A 81 12.17 -7.87 -11.21
N LYS A 82 12.70 -6.67 -11.48
CA LYS A 82 13.36 -5.84 -10.47
C LYS A 82 12.40 -5.43 -9.35
N ASP A 83 11.16 -5.10 -9.69
CA ASP A 83 10.14 -4.76 -8.69
C ASP A 83 9.80 -5.96 -7.80
N ILE A 84 9.67 -7.14 -8.41
CA ILE A 84 9.45 -8.40 -7.68
C ILE A 84 10.59 -8.64 -6.68
N ASP A 85 11.84 -8.56 -7.15
CA ASP A 85 13.01 -8.83 -6.32
C ASP A 85 13.13 -7.80 -5.18
N THR A 86 12.89 -6.53 -5.49
CA THR A 86 12.94 -5.42 -4.52
C THR A 86 11.85 -5.57 -3.46
N VAL A 87 10.61 -5.85 -3.85
CA VAL A 87 9.49 -6.04 -2.92
C VAL A 87 9.73 -7.25 -2.02
N LYS A 88 10.19 -8.38 -2.58
CA LYS A 88 10.49 -9.59 -1.79
C LYS A 88 11.56 -9.33 -0.73
N GLN A 89 12.69 -8.73 -1.12
CA GLN A 89 13.79 -8.43 -0.20
C GLN A 89 13.39 -7.37 0.83
N GLY A 90 12.66 -6.33 0.39
CA GLY A 90 12.19 -5.26 1.26
C GLY A 90 11.21 -5.76 2.32
N LEU A 91 10.24 -6.60 1.93
CA LEU A 91 9.27 -7.16 2.86
C LEU A 91 9.93 -8.10 3.88
N HIS A 92 10.91 -8.92 3.47
CA HIS A 92 11.66 -9.76 4.42
C HIS A 92 12.29 -8.92 5.53
N LYS A 93 13.07 -7.90 5.15
CA LYS A 93 13.72 -6.98 6.09
C LYS A 93 12.73 -6.21 6.95
N PHE A 94 11.63 -5.76 6.34
CA PHE A 94 10.58 -5.03 7.05
C PHE A 94 9.97 -5.87 8.17
N TRP A 95 9.63 -7.13 7.90
CA TRP A 95 9.01 -7.99 8.91
C TRP A 95 9.99 -8.40 10.01
N GLU A 96 11.26 -8.67 9.69
CA GLU A 96 12.31 -8.90 10.71
C GLU A 96 12.38 -7.73 11.70
N GLN A 97 12.42 -6.49 11.20
CA GLN A 97 12.44 -5.29 12.04
C GLN A 97 11.16 -5.15 12.90
N GLN A 98 10.00 -5.47 12.35
CA GLN A 98 8.73 -5.41 13.09
C GLN A 98 8.64 -6.45 14.21
N GLU A 99 9.28 -7.61 14.07
CA GLU A 99 9.36 -8.60 15.14
C GLU A 99 10.29 -8.16 16.26
N HIS A 100 11.40 -7.49 15.92
CA HIS A 100 12.33 -6.95 16.91
C HIS A 100 11.73 -5.82 17.76
N VAL A 101 10.91 -4.95 17.17
CA VAL A 101 10.23 -3.85 17.90
C VAL A 101 9.18 -4.37 18.89
N LYS A 102 8.68 -5.60 18.72
CA LYS A 102 7.70 -6.20 19.63
C LYS A 102 8.31 -6.92 20.84
N ARG A 103 9.63 -7.13 20.86
CA ARG A 103 10.35 -7.74 21.98
C ARG A 103 10.87 -6.66 22.92
#